data_AF-A0A660YL61-F1
#
_entry.id   AF-A0A660YL61-F1
#
_cell.length_a   1.000
_cell.length_b   1.000
_cell.length_c   1.000
_cell.angle_alpha   90.00
_cell.angle_beta   90.00
_cell.angle_gamma   90.00
#
_symmetry.space_group_name_H-M   'P 1'
#
loop_
_entity.id
_entity.type
_entity.pdbx_description
1 polymer ?
#
loop_
_entity_poly.entity_id
_entity_poly.type
_entity_poly.pdbx_seq_one_letter_code
_entity_poly.pdbx_strand_id
1 'polypeptide(L)'
;MYFKTYDYITGEILSQTEKLDFGDIFQNRHCVKPLVFKIFSDTETSISNFKIYLENNGWPQSEFGYYISSTFESGIESGSTKLSNHFTAVPDASSTSPHGVSIGWDTTSSYYIWLDTQITDQTGNTQANFRFFFDYS
;
A
#
# COMPACT_ATOMS: atom_id res chain seq x y z
N MET A 1 9.60 -13.01 4.78
CA MET A 1 9.75 -11.54 4.64
C MET A 1 8.73 -10.85 5.53
N TYR A 2 8.92 -9.60 5.91
CA TYR A 2 7.97 -8.93 6.80
C TYR A 2 7.82 -7.43 6.51
N PHE A 3 6.73 -6.86 6.98
CA PHE A 3 6.44 -5.44 6.97
C PHE A 3 6.66 -4.87 8.37
N LYS A 4 7.22 -3.66 8.44
CA LYS A 4 7.01 -2.80 9.62
C LYS A 4 6.00 -1.74 9.25
N THR A 5 5.01 -1.53 10.12
CA THR A 5 4.06 -0.44 9.99
C THR A 5 4.46 0.70 10.92
N TYR A 6 4.13 1.92 10.52
CA TYR A 6 4.56 3.13 11.20
C TYR A 6 3.37 4.04 11.49
N ASP A 7 3.45 4.76 12.60
CA ASP A 7 2.54 5.85 12.89
C ASP A 7 2.81 7.00 11.92
N TYR A 8 1.76 7.43 11.21
CA TYR A 8 1.90 8.42 10.13
C TYR A 8 2.28 9.82 10.62
N ILE A 9 2.13 10.11 11.92
CA ILE A 9 2.51 11.39 12.53
C ILE A 9 3.93 11.31 13.07
N THR A 10 4.21 10.32 13.91
CA THR A 10 5.45 10.27 14.69
C THR A 10 6.57 9.50 13.99
N GLY A 11 6.24 8.60 13.07
CA GLY A 11 7.19 7.67 12.47
C GLY A 11 7.61 6.54 13.41
N GLU A 12 6.97 6.39 14.57
CA GLU A 12 7.21 5.26 15.47
C GLU A 12 6.70 3.96 14.85
N ILE A 13 7.39 2.85 15.11
CA ILE A 13 6.96 1.53 14.64
C ILE A 13 5.72 1.11 15.45
N LEU A 14 4.63 0.83 14.76
CA LEU A 14 3.39 0.32 15.36
C LEU A 14 3.39 -1.19 15.45
N SER A 15 3.83 -1.87 14.38
CA SER A 15 3.87 -3.33 14.35
C SER A 15 4.91 -3.87 13.38
N GLN A 16 5.28 -5.14 13.60
CA GLN A 16 5.99 -5.97 12.64
C GLN A 16 5.09 -7.17 12.28
N THR A 17 4.82 -7.38 11.00
CA THR A 17 3.77 -8.31 10.53
C THR A 17 4.06 -8.84 9.14
N GLU A 18 3.50 -9.98 8.77
CA GLU A 18 3.53 -10.52 7.40
C GLU A 18 2.29 -10.10 6.59
N LYS A 19 1.32 -9.44 7.23
CA LYS A 19 0.06 -9.00 6.63
C LYS A 19 -0.20 -7.53 6.93
N LEU A 20 -0.69 -6.82 5.94
CA LEU A 20 -1.12 -5.43 6.06
C LEU A 20 -2.64 -5.36 6.06
N ASP A 21 -3.19 -4.46 6.86
CA ASP A 21 -4.63 -4.24 7.00
C ASP A 21 -4.91 -2.74 7.11
N PHE A 22 -5.92 -2.26 6.38
CA PHE A 22 -6.44 -0.90 6.48
C PHE A 22 -7.52 -0.75 7.56
N GLY A 23 -8.04 -1.87 8.05
CA GLY A 23 -9.23 -1.92 8.88
C GLY A 23 -10.49 -1.58 8.08
N ASP A 24 -11.54 -1.20 8.79
CA ASP A 24 -12.83 -0.85 8.19
C ASP A 24 -12.77 0.48 7.45
N ILE A 25 -13.20 0.47 6.19
CA ILE A 25 -13.29 1.66 5.33
C ILE A 25 -14.77 2.01 5.17
N PHE A 26 -15.11 3.28 5.34
CA PHE A 26 -16.49 3.76 5.23
C PHE A 26 -16.74 4.39 3.85
N GLN A 27 -17.94 4.15 3.31
CA GLN A 27 -18.36 4.73 2.04
C GLN A 27 -18.23 6.27 2.06
N ASN A 28 -17.76 6.83 0.94
CA ASN A 28 -17.53 8.25 0.68
C ASN A 28 -16.56 8.91 1.66
N ARG A 29 -15.69 8.12 2.29
CA ARG A 29 -14.67 8.61 3.21
C ARG A 29 -13.34 7.97 2.87
N HIS A 30 -12.29 8.76 3.04
CA HIS A 30 -10.95 8.23 3.12
C HIS A 30 -10.82 7.33 4.35
N CYS A 31 -9.81 6.45 4.38
CA CYS A 31 -9.51 5.71 5.59
C CYS A 31 -9.20 6.68 6.74
N VAL A 32 -9.56 6.30 7.97
CA VAL A 32 -9.37 7.16 9.15
C VAL A 32 -7.90 7.49 9.38
N LYS A 33 -7.01 6.54 9.07
CA LYS A 33 -5.57 6.69 9.14
C LYS A 33 -4.94 6.06 7.91
N PRO A 34 -4.02 6.74 7.22
CA PRO A 34 -3.30 6.12 6.11
C PRO A 34 -2.39 5.02 6.65
N LEU A 35 -2.25 3.94 5.88
CA LEU A 35 -1.34 2.87 6.21
C LEU A 35 0.07 3.28 5.78
N VAL A 36 1.01 3.29 6.71
CA VAL A 36 2.43 3.57 6.42
C VAL A 36 3.25 2.34 6.72
N PHE A 37 4.03 1.86 5.75
CA PHE A 37 4.84 0.67 5.95
C PHE A 37 6.15 0.67 5.15
N LYS A 38 7.05 -0.21 5.56
CA LYS A 38 8.27 -0.61 4.84
C LYS A 38 8.35 -2.12 4.80
N ILE A 39 8.91 -2.67 3.73
CA ILE A 39 9.18 -4.11 3.58
C ILE A 39 10.61 -4.41 4.02
N PHE A 40 10.82 -5.60 4.57
CA PHE A 40 12.12 -6.13 4.96
C PHE A 40 12.22 -7.60 4.55
N SER A 41 13.40 -7.98 4.06
CA SER A 41 13.73 -9.39 3.81
C SER A 41 14.06 -10.10 5.14
N ASP A 42 13.62 -11.34 5.30
CA ASP A 42 13.94 -12.22 6.43
C ASP A 42 15.08 -13.21 6.11
N THR A 43 15.42 -13.39 4.83
CA THR A 43 16.51 -14.25 4.36
C THR A 43 17.62 -13.43 3.70
N GLU A 44 18.77 -14.05 3.44
CA GLU A 44 19.91 -13.43 2.72
C GLU A 44 19.58 -13.04 1.26
N THR A 45 18.39 -13.37 0.77
CA THR A 45 17.95 -13.06 -0.60
C THR A 45 17.58 -11.58 -0.69
N SER A 46 18.25 -10.85 -1.57
CA SER A 46 17.95 -9.45 -1.84
C SER A 46 16.74 -9.32 -2.76
N ILE A 47 15.71 -8.63 -2.29
CA ILE A 47 14.63 -8.13 -3.15
C ILE A 47 15.28 -7.14 -4.12
N SER A 48 15.07 -7.34 -5.42
CA SER A 48 15.61 -6.45 -6.48
C SER A 48 14.56 -5.46 -6.97
N ASN A 49 13.30 -5.82 -6.86
CA ASN A 49 12.15 -4.98 -7.20
C ASN A 49 10.90 -5.58 -6.56
N PHE A 50 9.85 -4.78 -6.40
CA PHE A 50 8.53 -5.33 -6.11
C PHE A 50 7.43 -4.50 -6.76
N LYS A 51 6.28 -5.14 -6.98
CA LYS A 51 5.08 -4.52 -7.53
C LYS A 51 3.93 -4.64 -6.54
N ILE A 52 3.23 -3.54 -6.33
CA ILE A 52 1.97 -3.51 -5.59
C ILE A 52 0.82 -3.45 -6.59
N TYR A 53 -0.14 -4.34 -6.42
CA TYR A 53 -1.39 -4.36 -7.18
C TYR A 53 -2.55 -4.20 -6.22
N LEU A 54 -3.56 -3.45 -6.64
CA LEU A 54 -4.87 -3.48 -6.02
C LEU A 54 -5.70 -4.57 -6.72
N GLU A 55 -5.81 -5.73 -6.06
CA GLU A 55 -6.78 -6.74 -6.46
C GLU A 55 -8.15 -6.38 -5.90
N ASN A 56 -9.11 -6.25 -6.79
CA ASN A 56 -10.41 -5.76 -6.42
C ASN A 56 -11.52 -6.70 -6.87
N ASN A 57 -12.16 -7.31 -5.88
CA ASN A 57 -13.28 -8.23 -6.07
C ASN A 57 -14.63 -7.58 -5.72
N GLY A 58 -14.79 -6.26 -5.90
CA GLY A 58 -16.09 -5.61 -5.67
C GLY A 58 -16.20 -4.07 -5.76
N TRP A 59 -15.14 -3.34 -6.13
CA TRP A 59 -15.05 -1.86 -6.06
C TRP A 59 -14.49 -1.18 -7.32
N PRO A 60 -14.97 -1.47 -8.54
CA PRO A 60 -14.29 -1.10 -9.78
C PRO A 60 -14.08 0.42 -9.99
N GLN A 61 -14.80 1.29 -9.28
CA GLN A 61 -14.65 2.75 -9.39
C GLN A 61 -13.98 3.41 -8.17
N SER A 62 -13.54 2.63 -7.17
CA SER A 62 -12.90 3.18 -5.98
C SER A 62 -11.44 3.57 -6.23
N GLU A 63 -11.00 4.65 -5.59
CA GLU A 63 -9.67 5.21 -5.73
C GLU A 63 -8.81 4.87 -4.51
N PHE A 64 -7.58 4.42 -4.76
CA PHE A 64 -6.64 4.03 -3.71
C PHE A 64 -5.37 4.85 -3.86
N GLY A 65 -5.23 5.88 -3.03
CA GLY A 65 -4.11 6.81 -3.03
C GLY A 65 -2.81 6.16 -2.57
N TYR A 66 -1.68 6.57 -3.12
CA TYR A 66 -0.36 6.20 -2.61
C TYR A 66 0.68 7.31 -2.72
N TYR A 67 1.64 7.23 -1.81
CA TYR A 67 2.84 8.05 -1.80
C TYR A 67 4.04 7.19 -1.40
N ILE A 68 5.18 7.40 -2.04
CA ILE A 68 6.40 6.60 -1.81
C ILE A 68 7.56 7.58 -1.62
N SER A 69 8.34 7.37 -0.56
CA SER A 69 9.51 8.20 -0.25
C SER A 69 10.61 7.36 0.39
N SER A 70 11.87 7.68 0.11
CA SER A 70 13.02 7.02 0.76
C SER A 70 13.23 7.52 2.20
N THR A 71 12.66 8.67 2.54
CA THR A 71 12.68 9.27 3.89
C THR A 71 11.29 9.28 4.50
N PHE A 72 11.20 9.15 5.82
CA PHE A 72 9.91 9.30 6.51
C PHE A 72 9.46 10.76 6.47
N GLU A 73 8.19 10.97 6.14
CA GLU A 73 7.55 12.27 6.15
C GLU A 73 6.33 12.25 7.06
N SER A 74 6.41 13.03 8.14
CA SER A 74 5.37 13.13 9.17
C SER A 74 4.12 13.85 8.66
N GLY A 75 2.95 13.38 9.09
CA GLY A 75 1.69 14.10 8.96
C GLY A 75 1.08 14.05 7.56
N ILE A 76 1.44 13.06 6.74
CA ILE A 76 0.72 12.79 5.49
C ILE A 76 -0.59 12.10 5.85
N GLU A 77 -1.67 12.89 5.96
CA GLU A 77 -3.02 12.42 6.28
C GLU A 77 -3.75 11.85 5.05
N SER A 78 -4.77 11.02 5.28
CA SER A 78 -5.66 10.54 4.21
C SER A 78 -6.33 11.70 3.47
N GLY A 79 -6.46 11.60 2.15
CA GLY A 79 -6.91 12.70 1.29
C GLY A 79 -5.87 13.81 1.05
N SER A 80 -4.64 13.66 1.57
CA SER A 80 -3.53 14.58 1.27
C SER A 80 -3.24 14.63 -0.23
N THR A 81 -2.86 15.81 -0.74
CA THR A 81 -2.44 15.98 -2.13
C THR A 81 -1.19 15.17 -2.51
N LYS A 82 -0.40 14.72 -1.52
CA LYS A 82 0.71 13.78 -1.74
C LYS A 82 0.25 12.37 -2.09
N LEU A 83 -0.96 11.99 -1.68
CA LEU A 83 -1.59 10.70 -1.98
C LEU A 83 -2.46 10.76 -3.25
N SER A 84 -2.08 11.62 -4.20
CA SER A 84 -2.81 11.86 -5.45
C SER A 84 -2.55 10.85 -6.56
N ASN A 85 -1.57 9.95 -6.38
CA ASN A 85 -1.41 8.82 -7.28
C ASN A 85 -2.38 7.72 -6.87
N HIS A 86 -3.10 7.15 -7.82
CA HIS A 86 -4.09 6.12 -7.52
C HIS A 86 -3.74 4.78 -8.15
N PHE A 87 -4.04 3.68 -7.44
CA PHE A 87 -4.08 2.37 -8.08
C PHE A 87 -5.33 2.24 -8.93
N THR A 88 -5.15 1.69 -10.13
CA THR A 88 -6.28 1.13 -10.87
C THR A 88 -6.53 -0.29 -10.38
N ALA A 89 -7.75 -0.54 -9.92
CA ALA A 89 -8.21 -1.85 -9.52
C ALA A 89 -8.14 -2.86 -10.67
N VAL A 90 -7.59 -4.05 -10.40
CA VAL A 90 -7.62 -5.19 -11.33
C VAL A 90 -8.40 -6.35 -10.72
N PRO A 91 -9.32 -7.00 -11.47
CA PRO A 91 -10.06 -8.15 -10.97
C PRO A 91 -9.18 -9.37 -10.68
N ASP A 92 -8.08 -9.53 -11.44
CA ASP A 92 -7.12 -10.63 -11.26
C ASP A 92 -5.69 -10.06 -11.29
N ALA A 93 -5.15 -9.80 -10.09
CA ALA A 93 -3.81 -9.27 -9.94
C ALA A 93 -2.75 -10.38 -10.13
N SER A 94 -1.95 -10.22 -11.19
CA SER A 94 -0.82 -11.08 -11.56
C SER A 94 0.44 -10.24 -11.78
N SER A 95 1.61 -10.89 -11.80
CA SER A 95 2.92 -10.23 -11.99
C SER A 95 3.06 -9.49 -13.33
N THR A 96 2.21 -9.80 -14.30
CA THR A 96 2.14 -9.19 -15.63
C THR A 96 0.99 -8.21 -15.79
N SER A 97 0.14 -8.02 -14.76
CA SER A 97 -1.00 -7.11 -14.86
C SER A 97 -0.52 -5.68 -15.16
N PRO A 98 -1.23 -4.93 -16.04
CA PRO A 98 -0.76 -3.66 -16.57
C PRO A 98 -0.81 -2.50 -15.56
N HIS A 99 -1.46 -2.69 -14.42
CA HIS A 99 -1.80 -1.62 -13.46
C HIS A 99 -1.08 -1.75 -12.11
N GLY A 100 0.02 -2.50 -12.07
CA GLY A 100 0.87 -2.60 -10.89
C GLY A 100 1.79 -1.39 -10.75
N VAL A 101 1.96 -0.90 -9.52
CA VAL A 101 2.95 0.11 -9.21
C VAL A 101 4.25 -0.60 -8.88
N SER A 102 5.24 -0.47 -9.77
CA SER A 102 6.59 -0.98 -9.53
C SER A 102 7.31 -0.02 -8.60
N ILE A 103 7.92 -0.56 -7.56
CA ILE A 103 8.68 0.19 -6.57
C ILE A 103 10.09 -0.37 -6.61
N GLY A 104 11.00 0.45 -7.14
CA GLY A 104 12.41 0.11 -7.20
C GLY A 104 12.91 -0.22 -5.81
N TRP A 105 13.50 -1.40 -5.66
CA TRP A 105 14.05 -1.84 -4.39
C TRP A 105 15.56 -1.75 -4.48
N ASP A 106 16.16 -0.84 -3.73
CA ASP A 106 17.59 -0.87 -3.50
C ASP A 106 17.84 -1.47 -2.10
N THR A 107 18.86 -2.32 -2.00
CA THR A 107 19.16 -3.05 -0.75
C THR A 107 19.65 -2.13 0.37
N THR A 108 19.99 -0.89 0.06
CA THR A 108 20.46 0.12 1.00
C THR A 108 19.33 0.96 1.63
N SER A 109 18.18 1.07 0.96
CA SER A 109 17.10 1.98 1.30
C SER A 109 15.76 1.30 1.05
N SER A 110 15.19 0.70 2.09
CA SER A 110 13.76 0.37 2.03
C SER A 110 12.96 1.68 1.95
N TYR A 111 12.00 1.75 1.03
CA TYR A 111 11.11 2.91 0.88
C TYR A 111 9.98 2.87 1.90
N TYR A 112 9.58 4.03 2.39
CA TYR A 112 8.31 4.22 3.09
C TYR A 112 7.20 4.34 2.05
N ILE A 113 6.11 3.63 2.30
CA ILE A 113 4.93 3.58 1.44
C ILE A 113 3.74 3.99 2.28
N TRP A 114 3.08 5.06 1.88
CA TRP A 114 1.80 5.49 2.41
C TRP A 114 0.72 5.04 1.46
N LEU A 115 -0.35 4.49 2.01
CA LEU A 115 -1.54 4.14 1.27
C LEU A 115 -2.78 4.73 1.92
N ASP A 116 -3.70 5.14 1.06
CA ASP A 116 -5.02 5.64 1.38
C ASP A 116 -6.05 5.02 0.44
N THR A 117 -7.31 5.05 0.85
CA THR A 117 -8.42 4.43 0.15
C THR A 117 -9.67 5.24 0.37
N GLN A 118 -10.38 5.52 -0.72
CA GLN A 118 -11.70 6.13 -0.71
C GLN A 118 -12.64 5.30 -1.59
N ILE A 119 -13.69 4.77 -0.97
CA ILE A 119 -14.72 3.99 -1.66
C ILE A 119 -15.92 4.90 -1.93
N THR A 120 -16.17 5.24 -3.19
CA THR A 120 -17.19 6.24 -3.57
C THR A 120 -18.55 5.63 -3.91
N ASP A 121 -18.59 4.38 -4.38
CA ASP A 121 -19.72 3.85 -5.15
C ASP A 121 -20.45 2.66 -4.51
N GLN A 122 -20.18 2.30 -3.24
CA GLN A 122 -20.61 0.99 -2.71
C GLN A 122 -21.64 1.01 -1.57
N THR A 123 -22.57 0.05 -1.63
CA THR A 123 -23.51 -0.28 -0.54
C THR A 123 -23.24 -1.70 -0.04
N GLY A 124 -23.03 -1.85 1.27
CA GLY A 124 -22.78 -3.15 1.93
C GLY A 124 -21.32 -3.37 2.35
N ASN A 125 -21.00 -4.61 2.74
CA ASN A 125 -19.65 -5.03 3.15
C ASN A 125 -18.98 -5.79 2.00
N THR A 126 -17.77 -5.41 1.62
CA THR A 126 -16.92 -6.19 0.71
C THR A 126 -15.44 -5.90 1.01
N GLN A 127 -14.53 -6.51 0.26
CA GLN A 127 -13.10 -6.51 0.53
C GLN A 127 -12.32 -6.13 -0.73
N ALA A 128 -11.33 -5.24 -0.60
CA ALA A 128 -10.21 -5.17 -1.54
C ALA A 128 -8.96 -5.71 -0.86
N ASN A 129 -8.11 -6.29 -1.70
CA ASN A 129 -6.85 -6.88 -1.28
C ASN A 129 -5.73 -6.22 -2.07
N PHE A 130 -4.64 -5.90 -1.38
CA PHE A 130 -3.40 -5.56 -2.05
C PHE A 130 -2.60 -6.84 -2.26
N ARG A 131 -2.15 -7.06 -3.49
CA ARG A 131 -1.20 -8.13 -3.83
C ARG A 131 0.18 -7.55 -4.05
N PHE A 132 1.16 -8.20 -3.44
CA PHE A 132 2.56 -7.84 -3.55
C PHE A 132 3.30 -8.93 -4.31
N PHE A 133 3.99 -8.56 -5.38
CA PHE A 133 4.87 -9.46 -6.13
C PHE A 133 6.31 -8.99 -5.97
N PHE A 134 7.20 -9.92 -5.64
CA PHE A 134 8.59 -9.63 -5.33
C PHE A 134 9.48 -10.29 -6.36
N ASP A 135 10.38 -9.50 -6.92
CA ASP A 135 11.48 -9.97 -7.74
C ASP A 135 12.71 -10.10 -6.84
N TYR A 136 13.43 -11.22 -6.98
CA TYR A 136 14.62 -11.52 -6.18
C TYR A 136 15.87 -11.53 -7.08
N SER A 137 17.02 -11.28 -6.46
CA SER A 137 18.36 -11.37 -7.07
C SER A 137 19.23 -12.37 -6.34
#